data_AF-A0AA86M2U4-F1
#
_entry.id   AF-A0AA86M2U4-F1
#
_cell.length_a   1.000
_cell.length_b   1.000
_cell.length_c   1.000
_cell.angle_alpha   90.00
_cell.angle_beta   90.00
_cell.angle_gamma   90.00
#
_symmetry.space_group_name_H-M   'P 1'
#
loop_
_entity.id
_entity.type
_entity.pdbx_description
1 polymer ?
#
loop_
_entity_poly.entity_id
_entity_poly.type
_entity_poly.pdbx_seq_one_letter_code
_entity_poly.pdbx_strand_id
1 'polypeptide(L)'
;MEEVAEYALHIQCSWRIAKANKIVVGSRDFYYPRTGLDNENEHFEWDVQGNNRFDERIKSIIEDINEYTIVERFESDEVGGLKIFLSQGYLLEVFPDTSEDGEYSEFWRLFNRKEDSPHFVVTGNGIENE
;
A
#
# COMPACT_ATOMS: atom_id res chain seq x y z
N MET A 1 -10.15 -9.62 15.01
CA MET A 1 -10.74 -8.28 14.83
C MET A 1 -11.65 -8.40 13.62
N GLU A 2 -12.94 -8.20 13.78
CA GLU A 2 -13.83 -8.03 12.63
C GLU A 2 -13.40 -6.76 11.88
N GLU A 3 -13.20 -6.88 10.57
CA GLU A 3 -12.84 -5.73 9.74
C GLU A 3 -14.07 -4.84 9.53
N VAL A 4 -14.05 -3.65 10.16
CA VAL A 4 -15.19 -2.72 10.21
C VAL A 4 -15.34 -1.90 8.91
N ALA A 5 -14.26 -1.78 8.13
CA ALA A 5 -14.19 -0.94 6.94
C ALA A 5 -15.06 -1.47 5.79
N GLU A 6 -15.86 -0.58 5.21
CA GLU A 6 -16.70 -0.93 4.05
C GLU A 6 -15.89 -1.07 2.76
N TYR A 7 -14.83 -0.29 2.59
CA TYR A 7 -13.98 -0.35 1.41
C TYR A 7 -12.57 -0.83 1.75
N ALA A 8 -11.94 -1.55 0.82
CA ALA A 8 -10.52 -1.88 0.84
C ALA A 8 -9.84 -1.40 -0.43
N LEU A 9 -8.62 -0.88 -0.26
CA LEU A 9 -7.68 -0.58 -1.34
C LEU A 9 -6.58 -1.64 -1.32
N HIS A 10 -6.48 -2.44 -2.37
CA HIS A 10 -5.41 -3.40 -2.58
C HIS A 10 -4.41 -2.82 -3.59
N ILE A 11 -3.11 -2.91 -3.29
CA ILE A 11 -2.06 -2.25 -4.07
C ILE A 11 -1.00 -3.30 -4.42
N GLN A 12 -0.74 -3.48 -5.71
CA GLN A 12 0.18 -4.50 -6.24
C GLN A 12 1.36 -3.90 -7.03
N CYS A 13 1.52 -2.58 -7.02
CA CYS A 13 2.66 -1.88 -7.59
C CYS A 13 3.47 -1.14 -6.52
N SER A 14 4.46 -0.35 -6.93
CA SER A 14 5.23 0.48 -6.00
C SER A 14 4.37 1.51 -5.28
N TRP A 15 4.57 1.62 -3.96
CA TRP A 15 3.86 2.57 -3.12
C TRP A 15 4.72 3.02 -1.94
N ARG A 16 4.37 4.16 -1.34
CA ARG A 16 4.95 4.64 -0.08
C ARG A 16 3.95 5.42 0.74
N ILE A 17 4.16 5.42 2.05
CA ILE A 17 3.51 6.35 2.97
C ILE A 17 4.56 7.38 3.40
N ALA A 18 4.21 8.65 3.27
CA ALA A 18 5.00 9.78 3.73
C ALA A 18 4.25 10.55 4.81
N LYS A 19 5.01 11.24 5.67
CA LYS A 19 4.49 12.21 6.66
C LYS A 19 5.43 13.41 6.66
N ALA A 20 4.87 14.61 6.47
CA ALA A 20 5.65 15.83 6.24
C ALA A 20 6.66 15.66 5.08
N ASN A 21 7.97 15.68 5.37
CA ASN A 21 9.04 15.59 4.37
C ASN A 21 9.83 14.27 4.42
N LYS A 22 9.23 13.20 4.98
CA LYS A 22 9.89 11.90 5.14
C LYS A 22 9.00 10.77 4.64
N ILE A 23 9.63 9.81 3.96
CA ILE A 23 9.06 8.49 3.73
C ILE A 23 9.12 7.74 5.07
N VAL A 24 7.97 7.27 5.55
CA VAL A 24 7.88 6.51 6.81
C VAL A 24 7.90 5.00 6.58
N VAL A 25 7.34 4.54 5.46
CA VAL A 25 7.40 3.16 4.98
C VAL A 25 7.14 3.12 3.47
N GLY A 26 7.66 2.12 2.76
CA GLY A 26 7.27 1.87 1.37
C GLY A 26 7.35 0.40 0.96
N SER A 27 6.85 0.09 -0.23
CA SER A 27 6.75 -1.29 -0.76
C SER A 27 8.09 -2.03 -0.74
N ARG A 28 9.22 -1.34 -0.94
CA ARG A 28 10.54 -1.98 -0.91
C ARG A 28 10.98 -2.43 0.48
N ASP A 29 10.35 -1.94 1.55
CA ASP A 29 10.69 -2.35 2.92
C ASP A 29 10.36 -3.82 3.21
N PHE A 30 9.54 -4.49 2.38
CA PHE A 30 9.38 -5.94 2.42
C PHE A 30 10.71 -6.66 2.21
N TYR A 31 11.58 -6.14 1.34
CA TYR A 31 12.82 -6.82 0.92
C TYR A 31 14.05 -6.41 1.74
N TYR A 32 13.85 -5.78 2.90
CA TYR A 32 14.93 -5.49 3.85
C TYR A 32 14.64 -6.12 5.20
N PRO A 33 15.67 -6.67 5.88
CA PRO A 33 15.51 -7.19 7.23
C PRO A 33 15.12 -6.07 8.20
N ARG A 34 14.31 -6.41 9.22
CA ARG A 34 14.05 -5.52 10.36
C ARG A 34 15.33 -5.24 11.15
N THR A 35 15.33 -4.15 11.91
CA THR A 35 16.44 -3.80 12.79
C THR A 35 16.77 -4.94 13.76
N GLY A 36 18.06 -5.27 13.87
CA GLY A 36 18.56 -6.29 14.81
C GLY A 36 18.34 -7.74 14.40
N LEU A 37 17.81 -8.00 13.20
CA LEU A 37 17.84 -9.34 12.61
C LEU A 37 19.24 -9.58 12.03
N ASP A 38 20.01 -10.42 12.71
CA ASP A 38 21.34 -10.82 12.28
C ASP A 38 21.22 -11.79 11.10
N ASN A 39 21.81 -11.42 9.96
CA ASN A 39 21.72 -12.14 8.70
C ASN A 39 23.10 -12.59 8.19
N GLU A 40 24.06 -12.74 9.12
CA GLU A 40 25.45 -13.07 8.82
C GLU A 40 25.66 -14.35 8.00
N ASN A 41 24.70 -15.29 7.95
CA ASN A 41 24.83 -16.54 7.16
C ASN A 41 23.53 -17.08 6.51
N GLU A 42 22.40 -16.37 6.58
CA GLU A 42 21.11 -16.91 6.14
C GLU A 42 20.42 -16.01 5.12
N HIS A 43 19.87 -16.63 4.08
CA HIS A 43 19.00 -15.95 3.11
C HIS A 43 17.85 -15.31 3.86
N PHE A 44 17.80 -13.98 3.87
CA PHE A 44 16.70 -13.23 4.48
C PHE A 44 15.37 -13.65 3.85
N GLU A 45 14.54 -14.36 4.64
CA GLU A 45 13.18 -14.73 4.27
C GLU A 45 12.23 -13.56 4.52
N TRP A 46 11.97 -12.80 3.46
CA TRP A 46 11.16 -11.58 3.50
C TRP A 46 9.66 -11.82 3.73
N ASP A 47 9.18 -13.01 3.36
CA ASP A 47 7.77 -13.42 3.42
C ASP A 47 7.38 -14.04 4.79
N VAL A 48 8.27 -13.95 5.78
CA VAL A 48 7.95 -14.33 7.16
C VAL A 48 7.52 -13.08 7.93
N GLN A 49 6.28 -13.09 8.43
CA GLN A 49 5.74 -11.98 9.21
C GLN A 49 6.64 -11.63 10.40
N GLY A 50 6.97 -10.35 10.51
CA GLY A 50 7.84 -9.80 11.55
C GLY A 50 9.33 -9.86 11.21
N ASN A 51 9.74 -10.39 10.06
CA ASN A 51 11.16 -10.41 9.67
C ASN A 51 11.57 -9.19 8.85
N ASN A 52 10.65 -8.59 8.09
CA ASN A 52 10.99 -7.48 7.21
C ASN A 52 10.83 -6.10 7.88
N ARG A 53 11.44 -5.09 7.27
CA ARG A 53 11.42 -3.70 7.74
C ARG A 53 10.01 -3.11 7.66
N PHE A 54 9.17 -3.53 6.72
CA PHE A 54 7.78 -3.07 6.66
C PHE A 54 7.03 -3.44 7.95
N ASP A 55 7.11 -4.70 8.40
CA ASP A 55 6.45 -5.18 9.61
C ASP A 55 6.90 -4.44 10.87
N GLU A 56 8.16 -4.00 10.90
CA GLU A 56 8.70 -3.14 11.95
C GLU A 56 8.10 -1.72 11.89
N ARG A 57 8.10 -1.10 10.70
CA ARG A 57 7.75 0.32 10.51
C ARG A 57 6.26 0.58 10.58
N ILE A 58 5.45 -0.31 10.02
CA ILE A 58 3.99 -0.12 9.89
C ILE A 58 3.31 -0.04 11.26
N LYS A 59 3.88 -0.64 12.31
CA LYS A 59 3.34 -0.59 13.68
C LYS A 59 3.16 0.84 14.18
N SER A 60 4.19 1.68 14.02
CA SER A 60 4.13 3.09 14.42
C SER A 60 3.07 3.88 13.66
N ILE A 61 2.80 3.50 12.41
CA ILE A 61 1.78 4.13 11.58
C ILE A 61 0.38 3.69 12.01
N ILE A 62 0.19 2.40 12.31
CA ILE A 62 -1.08 1.86 12.81
C ILE A 62 -1.43 2.42 14.19
N GLU A 63 -0.43 2.65 15.04
CA GLU A 63 -0.64 3.29 16.35
C GLU A 63 -1.03 4.77 16.22
N ASP A 64 -0.46 5.48 15.24
CA ASP A 64 -0.81 6.88 14.95
C ASP A 64 -2.18 7.00 14.24
N ILE A 65 -2.49 6.09 13.30
CA ILE A 65 -3.77 6.05 12.59
C ILE A 65 -4.86 5.56 13.55
N ASN A 66 -5.89 6.37 13.71
CA ASN A 66 -6.99 6.08 14.63
C ASN A 66 -8.34 6.32 13.94
N GLU A 67 -9.43 6.16 14.70
CA GLU A 67 -10.81 6.35 14.22
C GLU A 67 -11.11 7.75 13.67
N TYR A 68 -10.29 8.75 13.96
CA TYR A 68 -10.41 10.11 13.42
C TYR A 68 -9.60 10.32 12.14
N THR A 69 -8.82 9.34 11.69
CA THR A 69 -8.08 9.44 10.43
C THR A 69 -9.03 9.33 9.25
N ILE A 70 -9.23 10.44 8.54
CA ILE A 70 -10.06 10.53 7.34
C ILE A 70 -9.22 10.75 6.08
N VAL A 71 -9.79 10.40 4.92
CA VAL A 71 -9.30 10.85 3.61
C VAL A 71 -9.74 12.29 3.40
N GLU A 72 -8.79 13.21 3.21
CA GLU A 72 -9.08 14.63 2.97
C GLU A 72 -9.28 14.92 1.48
N ARG A 73 -8.45 14.32 0.63
CA ARG A 73 -8.54 14.40 -0.84
C ARG A 73 -7.72 13.29 -1.47
N PHE A 74 -7.95 13.07 -2.76
CA PHE A 74 -7.10 12.22 -3.58
C PHE A 74 -6.79 12.91 -4.91
N GLU A 75 -5.68 12.51 -5.52
CA GLU A 75 -5.25 12.91 -6.85
C GLU A 75 -4.85 11.65 -7.61
N SER A 76 -5.21 11.55 -8.89
CA SER A 76 -4.76 10.47 -9.76
C SER A 76 -4.15 11.03 -11.04
N ASP A 77 -3.25 10.28 -11.66
CA ASP A 77 -2.70 10.59 -12.98
C ASP A 77 -3.26 9.67 -14.07
N GLU A 78 -2.81 9.88 -15.31
CA GLU A 78 -3.28 9.12 -16.49
C GLU A 78 -2.60 7.74 -16.63
N VAL A 79 -1.64 7.41 -15.77
CA VAL A 79 -0.85 6.16 -15.84
C VAL A 79 -1.06 5.27 -14.62
N GLY A 80 -2.10 5.54 -13.82
CA GLY A 80 -2.51 4.73 -12.68
C GLY A 80 -1.85 5.11 -11.35
N GLY A 81 -1.11 6.22 -11.31
CA GLY A 81 -0.65 6.81 -10.06
C GLY A 81 -1.82 7.35 -9.23
N LEU A 82 -1.74 7.18 -7.92
CA LEU A 82 -2.76 7.58 -6.95
C LEU A 82 -2.09 8.20 -5.72
N LYS A 83 -2.53 9.38 -5.33
CA LYS A 83 -2.16 10.05 -4.09
C LYS A 83 -3.38 10.18 -3.21
N ILE A 84 -3.32 9.66 -2.00
CA ILE A 84 -4.38 9.81 -1.00
C ILE A 84 -3.81 10.60 0.17
N PHE A 85 -4.36 11.78 0.37
CA PHE A 85 -4.00 12.64 1.49
C PHE A 85 -4.92 12.32 2.65
N LEU A 86 -4.33 11.87 3.74
CA LEU A 86 -5.02 11.55 4.96
C LEU A 86 -4.84 12.69 5.95
N SER A 87 -5.85 12.89 6.80
CA SER A 87 -5.72 13.74 7.97
C SER A 87 -4.52 13.33 8.83
N GLN A 88 -4.05 14.24 9.67
CA GLN A 88 -2.79 14.09 10.44
C GLN A 88 -1.51 14.12 9.59
N GLY A 89 -1.61 14.55 8.32
CA GLY A 89 -0.47 14.86 7.46
C GLY A 89 0.19 13.64 6.82
N TYR A 90 -0.51 12.50 6.79
CA TYR A 90 -0.07 11.32 6.05
C TYR A 90 -0.44 11.42 4.58
N LEU A 91 0.41 10.90 3.73
CA LEU A 91 0.22 10.81 2.30
C LEU A 91 0.58 9.39 1.85
N LEU A 92 -0.39 8.67 1.29
CA LEU A 92 -0.15 7.43 0.55
C LEU A 92 0.06 7.81 -0.92
N GLU A 93 1.20 7.42 -1.49
CA GLU A 93 1.49 7.56 -2.92
C GLU A 93 1.66 6.17 -3.52
N VAL A 94 0.87 5.88 -4.54
CA VAL A 94 0.92 4.69 -5.38
C VAL A 94 1.41 5.14 -6.75
N PHE A 95 2.41 4.49 -7.28
CA PHE A 95 3.04 4.87 -8.55
C PHE A 95 3.46 3.60 -9.29
N PRO A 96 2.68 3.17 -10.30
CA PRO A 96 3.08 2.10 -11.19
C PRO A 96 4.49 2.34 -11.75
N ASP A 97 5.38 1.37 -11.55
CA ASP A 97 6.79 1.46 -11.94
C ASP A 97 7.18 0.40 -12.97
N THR A 98 6.18 -0.17 -13.64
CA THR A 98 6.31 -1.17 -14.69
C THR A 98 5.63 -0.70 -15.98
N SER A 99 6.13 -1.18 -17.11
CA SER A 99 5.51 -1.01 -18.44
C SER A 99 4.81 -2.29 -18.91
N GLU A 100 4.61 -3.26 -18.02
CA GLU A 100 3.92 -4.51 -18.34
C GLU A 100 2.44 -4.26 -18.60
N ASP A 101 1.94 -4.77 -19.72
CA ASP A 101 0.58 -4.64 -20.23
C ASP A 101 -0.14 -6.01 -20.28
N GLY A 102 0.41 -7.03 -19.60
CA GLY A 102 -0.19 -8.36 -19.51
C GLY A 102 -1.49 -8.38 -18.70
N GLU A 103 -2.26 -9.46 -18.85
CA GLU A 103 -3.53 -9.72 -18.13
C GLU A 103 -3.40 -9.72 -16.59
N TYR A 104 -2.17 -9.73 -16.07
CA TYR A 104 -1.85 -9.71 -14.63
C TYR A 104 -1.28 -8.37 -14.15
N SER A 105 -1.34 -7.32 -14.98
CA SER A 105 -0.78 -5.99 -14.68
C SER A 105 -1.68 -5.13 -13.77
N GLU A 106 -2.33 -5.71 -12.76
CA GLU A 106 -3.08 -4.95 -11.75
C GLU A 106 -2.12 -4.06 -10.95
N PHE A 107 -2.37 -2.76 -10.93
CA PHE A 107 -1.63 -1.80 -10.09
C PHE A 107 -2.28 -1.66 -8.73
N TRP A 108 -3.60 -1.48 -8.71
CA TRP A 108 -4.40 -1.42 -7.50
C TRP A 108 -5.89 -1.58 -7.82
N ARG A 109 -6.66 -1.99 -6.81
CA ARG A 109 -8.13 -2.06 -6.88
C ARG A 109 -8.79 -1.53 -5.62
N LEU A 110 -9.94 -0.89 -5.81
CA LEU A 110 -10.84 -0.46 -4.74
C LEU A 110 -12.10 -1.31 -4.81
N PHE A 111 -12.50 -1.92 -3.69
CA PHE A 111 -13.67 -2.78 -3.64
C PHE A 111 -14.42 -2.65 -2.32
N ASN A 112 -15.73 -2.88 -2.38
CA ASN A 112 -16.57 -3.00 -1.19
C ASN A 112 -16.34 -4.38 -0.56
N ARG A 113 -16.18 -4.42 0.75
CA ARG A 113 -15.95 -5.65 1.52
C ARG A 113 -17.23 -6.27 2.06
N LYS A 114 -18.29 -5.47 2.16
CA LYS A 114 -19.59 -5.84 2.75
C LYS A 114 -20.59 -6.28 1.71
N GLU A 115 -20.39 -5.88 0.46
CA GLU A 115 -21.25 -6.20 -0.68
C GLU A 115 -20.41 -6.82 -1.80
N ASP A 116 -21.02 -7.75 -2.53
CA ASP A 116 -20.44 -8.35 -3.74
C ASP A 116 -20.66 -7.40 -4.93
N SER A 117 -20.04 -6.22 -4.85
CA SER A 117 -20.09 -5.16 -5.86
C SER A 117 -18.86 -5.20 -6.75
N PRO A 118 -18.96 -4.79 -8.02
CA PRO A 118 -17.80 -4.77 -8.90
C PRO A 118 -16.61 -4.01 -8.32
N HIS A 119 -15.42 -4.55 -8.49
CA HIS A 119 -14.15 -3.94 -8.13
C HIS A 119 -13.78 -2.86 -9.15
N PHE A 120 -13.34 -1.71 -8.67
CA PHE A 120 -12.71 -0.71 -9.51
C PHE A 120 -11.22 -1.04 -9.60
N VAL A 121 -10.75 -1.52 -10.76
CA VAL A 121 -9.41 -2.03 -10.97
C VAL A 121 -8.65 -1.11 -11.92
N VAL A 122 -7.40 -0.78 -11.56
CA VAL A 122 -6.48 -0.01 -12.41
C VAL A 122 -5.33 -0.92 -12.82
N THR A 123 -5.14 -1.07 -14.13
CA THR A 123 -4.16 -1.96 -14.75
C THR A 123 -3.24 -1.21 -15.72
N GLY A 124 -2.23 -1.90 -16.25
CA GLY A 124 -1.40 -1.39 -17.35
C GLY A 124 -2.20 -1.10 -18.64
N ASN A 125 -3.38 -1.70 -18.79
CA ASN A 125 -4.26 -1.52 -19.95
C ASN A 125 -5.36 -0.47 -19.75
N GLY A 126 -5.47 0.11 -18.55
CA GLY A 126 -6.46 1.12 -18.22
C GLY A 126 -7.32 0.75 -17.01
N ILE A 127 -8.60 1.12 -17.05
CA ILE A 127 -9.55 0.91 -15.96
C ILE A 127 -10.50 -0.21 -16.33
N GLU A 128 -10.67 -1.16 -15.41
CA GLU A 128 -11.54 -2.32 -15.52
C GLU A 128 -12.56 -2.33 -14.37
N ASN A 129 -13.77 -2.86 -14.62
CA ASN A 129 -14.77 -3.13 -13.59
C ASN A 129 -15.01 -4.64 -13.55
N GLU A 130 -14.59 -5.28 -12.46
CA GLU A 130 -14.68 -6.74 -12.28
C GLU A 130 -15.79 -7.13 -11.31
#